data_AF-A0A2X1PHZ8-F1
#
_entry.id   AF-A0A2X1PHZ8-F1
#
_cell.length_a   1.000
_cell.length_b   1.000
_cell.length_c   1.000
_cell.angle_alpha   90.00
_cell.angle_beta   90.00
_cell.angle_gamma   90.00
#
_symmetry.space_group_name_H-M   'P 1'
#
loop_
_entity.id
_entity.type
_entity.pdbx_description
1 polymer ?
#
loop_
_entity_poly.entity_id
_entity_poly.type
_entity_poly.pdbx_seq_one_letter_code
_entity_poly.pdbx_strand_id
1 'polypeptide(L)'
;MTNQNVLLNISGIKFVLRIPNAVNLSLINREYEAFNNAQTYRAGLNVETPVLDAKSGVKLTRYLENSKPLSQTQLNEQSCLSQVVNNLCRLHNNSEFCFSQCI
;
A
#
# COMPACT_ATOMS: atom_id res chain seq x y z
N MET A 1 13.57 -4.75 -4.48
CA MET A 1 12.46 -3.87 -4.93
C MET A 1 12.07 -4.26 -6.34
N THR A 2 10.84 -4.72 -6.54
CA THR A 2 10.38 -5.41 -7.76
C THR A 2 9.50 -4.57 -8.68
N ASN A 3 9.18 -3.33 -8.32
CA ASN A 3 8.35 -2.42 -9.10
C ASN A 3 9.09 -1.10 -9.34
N GLN A 4 8.86 -0.47 -10.49
CA GLN A 4 9.32 0.89 -10.76
C GLN A 4 8.32 1.89 -10.16
N ASN A 5 8.82 2.89 -9.42
CA ASN A 5 8.01 3.94 -8.83
C ASN A 5 8.44 5.30 -9.37
N VAL A 6 7.48 6.12 -9.82
CA VAL A 6 7.70 7.45 -10.38
C VAL A 6 6.84 8.47 -9.64
N LEU A 7 7.44 9.58 -9.21
CA LEU A 7 6.72 10.72 -8.66
C LEU A 7 6.17 11.57 -9.82
N LEU A 8 4.85 11.78 -9.84
CA LEU A 8 4.16 12.62 -10.81
C LEU A 8 3.63 13.88 -10.13
N ASN A 9 3.64 15.00 -10.83
CA ASN A 9 2.95 16.23 -10.44
C ASN A 9 1.98 16.60 -11.57
N ILE A 10 0.68 16.52 -11.27
CA ILE A 10 -0.40 16.81 -12.21
C ILE A 10 -1.17 18.00 -11.65
N SER A 11 -1.06 19.16 -12.32
CA SER A 11 -1.77 20.39 -11.93
C SER A 11 -1.53 20.81 -10.46
N GLY A 12 -0.31 20.63 -9.95
CA GLY A 12 0.05 20.97 -8.57
C GLY A 12 -0.22 19.85 -7.56
N ILE A 13 -0.81 18.74 -7.99
CA ILE A 13 -1.12 17.58 -7.14
C ILE A 13 -0.07 16.49 -7.37
N LYS A 14 0.54 16.00 -6.29
CA LYS A 14 1.54 14.93 -6.37
C LYS A 14 0.93 13.53 -6.24
N PHE A 15 1.42 12.62 -7.07
CA PHE A 15 1.04 11.21 -7.11
C PHE A 15 2.26 10.31 -7.22
N VAL A 16 2.14 9.05 -6.82
CA VAL A 16 3.13 8.01 -7.09
C VAL A 16 2.54 7.01 -8.08
N LEU A 17 3.19 6.88 -9.24
CA LEU A 17 2.90 5.86 -10.23
C LEU A 17 3.79 4.64 -9.97
N ARG A 18 3.18 3.48 -9.70
CA ARG A 18 3.85 2.18 -9.58
C ARG A 18 3.59 1.36 -10.84
N ILE A 19 4.66 1.04 -11.56
CA ILE A 19 4.64 0.17 -12.73
C ILE A 19 5.21 -1.19 -12.30
N PRO A 20 4.43 -2.28 -12.42
CA PRO A 20 4.91 -3.61 -12.06
C PRO A 20 5.95 -4.11 -13.07
N ASN A 21 7.01 -4.77 -12.59
CA ASN A 21 7.95 -5.44 -13.49
C ASN A 21 7.39 -6.79 -13.95
N ALA A 22 7.61 -7.11 -15.22
CA ALA A 22 7.09 -8.30 -15.89
C ALA A 22 7.52 -9.64 -15.26
N VAL A 23 8.60 -9.64 -14.46
CA VAL A 23 9.15 -10.84 -13.80
C VAL A 23 8.19 -11.46 -12.77
N ASN A 24 7.15 -10.74 -12.31
CA ASN A 24 6.30 -11.16 -11.19
C ASN A 24 4.84 -11.48 -11.56
N LEU A 25 4.56 -11.81 -12.82
CA LEU A 25 3.19 -12.12 -13.27
C LEU A 25 2.58 -13.32 -12.51
N SER A 26 3.39 -14.28 -12.06
CA SER A 26 2.93 -15.46 -11.31
C SER A 26 2.89 -15.28 -9.78
N LEU A 27 3.49 -14.22 -9.22
CA LEU A 27 3.58 -14.04 -7.76
C LEU A 27 2.41 -13.26 -7.16
N ILE A 28 1.71 -12.47 -7.97
CA ILE A 28 0.70 -11.54 -7.49
C ILE A 28 -0.59 -11.76 -8.24
N ASN A 29 -1.62 -12.23 -7.53
CA ASN A 29 -2.99 -12.18 -8.03
C ASN A 29 -3.48 -10.73 -8.02
N ARG A 30 -3.67 -10.15 -9.21
CA ARG A 30 -4.02 -8.74 -9.38
C ARG A 30 -5.44 -8.40 -8.97
N GLU A 31 -6.36 -9.34 -9.11
CA GLU A 31 -7.75 -9.16 -8.65
C GLU A 31 -7.79 -9.08 -7.13
N TYR A 32 -7.04 -9.95 -6.45
CA TYR A 32 -6.92 -9.93 -4.99
C TYR A 32 -6.16 -8.69 -4.51
N GLU A 33 -5.10 -8.28 -5.20
CA GLU A 33 -4.39 -7.02 -4.89
C GLU A 33 -5.34 -5.82 -5.01
N ALA A 34 -6.16 -5.75 -6.06
CA ALA A 34 -7.13 -4.67 -6.26
C ALA A 34 -8.20 -4.64 -5.15
N PHE A 35 -8.80 -5.80 -4.85
CA PHE A 35 -9.79 -5.91 -3.78
C PHE A 35 -9.20 -5.53 -2.41
N ASN A 36 -8.06 -6.12 -2.04
CA ASN A 36 -7.39 -5.87 -0.76
C ASN A 36 -6.90 -4.41 -0.64
N ASN A 37 -6.56 -3.77 -1.74
CA ASN A 37 -6.20 -2.34 -1.75
C ASN A 37 -7.38 -1.44 -1.37
N ALA A 38 -8.57 -1.74 -1.87
CA ALA A 38 -9.78 -1.00 -1.50
C ALA A 38 -10.12 -1.17 -0.02
N GLN A 39 -9.99 -2.39 0.54
CA GLN A 39 -10.24 -2.64 1.96
C GLN A 39 -9.27 -1.89 2.87
N THR A 40 -7.97 -1.93 2.55
CA THR A 40 -6.93 -1.22 3.33
C THR A 40 -7.07 0.29 3.27
N TYR A 41 -7.52 0.85 2.15
CA TYR A 41 -7.83 2.27 2.05
C TYR A 41 -9.01 2.65 2.95
N ARG A 42 -10.12 1.89 2.91
CA ARG A 42 -11.30 2.13 3.76
C ARG A 42 -10.98 2.08 5.26
N ALA A 43 -10.04 1.24 5.65
CA ALA A 43 -9.58 1.13 7.01
C ALA A 43 -8.57 2.21 7.46
N GLY A 44 -8.19 3.12 6.56
CA GLY A 44 -7.21 4.17 6.84
C GLY A 44 -5.77 3.67 6.98
N LEU A 45 -5.46 2.47 6.47
CA LEU A 45 -4.11 1.88 6.51
C LEU A 45 -3.32 2.11 5.22
N ASN A 46 -4.01 2.41 4.13
CA ASN A 46 -3.38 2.70 2.84
C ASN A 46 -3.75 4.12 2.39
N VAL A 47 -2.86 4.74 1.62
CA VAL A 47 -3.11 6.04 0.99
C VAL A 47 -4.18 5.92 -0.09
N GLU A 48 -4.85 7.04 -0.39
CA GLU A 48 -5.79 7.13 -1.50
C GLU A 48 -5.14 6.60 -2.78
N THR A 49 -5.84 5.69 -3.45
CA THR A 49 -5.40 5.01 -4.66
C THR A 49 -6.44 5.25 -5.76
N PRO A 50 -6.37 6.39 -6.48
CA PRO A 50 -7.37 6.73 -7.49
C PRO A 50 -7.39 5.76 -8.67
N VAL A 51 -6.26 5.12 -8.97
CA VAL A 51 -6.14 4.14 -10.05
C VAL A 51 -5.44 2.90 -9.55
N LEU A 52 -6.06 1.75 -9.77
CA LEU A 52 -5.43 0.44 -9.67
C LEU A 52 -6.02 -0.45 -10.77
N ASP A 53 -5.24 -0.65 -11.82
CA ASP A 53 -5.67 -1.51 -12.94
C ASP A 53 -5.37 -2.97 -12.61
N ALA A 54 -6.41 -3.77 -12.41
CA ALA A 54 -6.28 -5.19 -12.13
C ALA A 54 -5.72 -6.00 -13.33
N LYS A 55 -5.70 -5.45 -14.55
CA LYS A 55 -5.12 -6.13 -15.72
C LYS A 55 -3.62 -5.92 -15.82
N SER A 56 -3.16 -4.67 -15.86
CA SER A 56 -1.74 -4.35 -15.98
C SER A 56 -1.00 -4.36 -14.63
N GLY A 57 -1.71 -4.22 -13.50
CA GLY A 57 -1.14 -4.03 -12.17
C GLY A 57 -0.57 -2.62 -11.93
N VAL A 58 -0.78 -1.69 -12.87
CA VAL A 58 -0.39 -0.28 -12.73
C VAL A 58 -1.23 0.36 -11.62
N LYS A 59 -0.56 1.08 -10.73
CA LYS A 59 -1.18 1.74 -9.58
C LYS A 59 -0.78 3.21 -9.54
N LEU A 60 -1.75 4.09 -9.30
CA LEU A 60 -1.54 5.50 -9.00
C LEU A 60 -2.05 5.77 -7.58
N THR A 61 -1.19 6.30 -6.71
CA THR A 61 -1.57 6.70 -5.36
C THR A 61 -1.34 8.18 -5.14
N ARG A 62 -2.06 8.77 -4.19
CA ARG A 62 -1.67 10.09 -3.66
C ARG A 62 -0.28 10.01 -3.06
N TYR A 63 0.52 11.04 -3.34
CA TYR A 63 1.78 11.21 -2.66
C TYR A 63 1.52 11.69 -1.23
N LEU A 64 2.13 11.02 -0.26
CA LEU A 64 2.01 11.40 1.14
C LEU A 64 3.12 12.41 1.48
N GLU A 65 2.75 13.69 1.53
CA GLU A 65 3.66 14.78 1.88
C GLU A 65 4.23 14.59 3.30
N ASN A 66 5.49 15.00 3.48
CA ASN A 66 6.22 14.91 4.75
C ASN A 66 6.30 13.50 5.36
N SER A 67 5.99 12.46 4.57
CA SER A 67 6.19 11.08 5.00
C SER A 67 7.66 10.71 4.92
N LYS A 68 8.10 9.93 5.91
CA LYS A 68 9.44 9.33 5.93
C LYS A 68 9.27 7.83 6.10
N PRO A 69 9.95 7.00 5.29
CA PRO A 69 10.03 5.58 5.57
C PRO A 69 10.55 5.36 6.99
N LEU A 70 9.95 4.40 7.70
CA LEU A 70 10.43 4.01 9.02
C LEU A 70 11.85 3.48 8.89
N SER A 71 12.77 4.07 9.65
CA SER A 71 14.14 3.58 9.78
C SER A 71 14.26 2.52 10.88
N GLN A 72 15.33 1.72 10.84
CA GLN A 72 15.59 0.71 11.86
C GLN A 72 15.71 1.32 13.27
N THR A 73 16.32 2.51 13.38
CA THR A 73 16.44 3.22 14.66
C THR A 73 15.09 3.63 15.21
N GLN A 74 14.19 4.16 14.37
CA GLN A 74 12.84 4.54 14.78
C GLN A 74 12.02 3.33 15.21
N LEU A 75 12.19 2.17 14.57
CA LEU A 75 11.50 0.94 14.99
C LEU A 75 11.90 0.46 16.40
N ASN A 76 13.08 0.85 16.89
CA ASN A 76 13.50 0.54 18.25
C ASN A 76 12.91 1.50 19.30
N GLU A 77 12.27 2.60 18.87
CA GLU A 77 11.56 3.49 19.77
C GLU A 77 10.24 2.84 20.20
N GLN A 78 10.03 2.69 21.52
CA GLN A 78 8.86 2.02 22.06
C GLN A 78 7.54 2.62 21.55
N SER A 79 7.46 3.95 21.42
CA SER A 79 6.28 4.66 20.93
C SER A 79 5.96 4.31 19.47
N CYS A 80 6.98 4.17 18.63
CA CYS A 80 6.84 3.75 17.23
C CYS A 80 6.42 2.28 17.16
N LEU A 81 7.09 1.42 17.92
CA LEU A 81 6.79 -0.01 17.95
C LEU A 81 5.35 -0.28 18.40
N SER A 82 4.87 0.42 19.44
CA SER A 82 3.48 0.32 19.90
C SER A 82 2.47 0.73 18.81
N GLN A 83 2.75 1.76 18.02
CA GLN A 83 1.88 2.16 16.91
C GLN A 83 1.85 1.11 15.79
N VAL A 84 3.00 0.54 15.45
CA VAL A 84 3.10 -0.54 14.46
C VAL A 84 2.31 -1.76 14.93
N VAL A 85 2.53 -2.21 16.17
CA VAL A 85 1.83 -3.36 16.76
C VAL A 85 0.33 -3.12 16.80
N ASN A 86 -0.13 -1.95 17.22
CA ASN A 86 -1.57 -1.62 17.25
C ASN A 86 -2.20 -1.70 15.85
N ASN A 87 -1.52 -1.19 14.81
CA ASN A 87 -2.02 -1.29 13.45
C ASN A 87 -2.05 -2.73 12.93
N LEU A 88 -1.04 -3.54 13.26
CA LEU A 88 -1.02 -4.98 12.92
C LEU A 88 -2.11 -5.75 13.66
N CYS A 89 -2.32 -5.50 14.95
CA CYS A 89 -3.41 -6.10 15.72
C CYS A 89 -4.78 -5.71 15.16
N ARG A 90 -4.98 -4.44 14.78
CA ARG A 90 -6.19 -3.99 14.10
C ARG A 90 -6.40 -4.76 12.79
N LEU A 91 -5.36 -4.88 11.97
CA LEU A 91 -5.40 -5.59 10.69
C LEU A 91 -5.79 -7.07 10.85
N HIS A 92 -5.28 -7.76 11.88
CA HIS A 92 -5.49 -9.20 12.07
C HIS A 92 -6.76 -9.58 12.82
N ASN A 93 -7.21 -8.75 13.78
CA ASN A 93 -8.25 -9.17 14.73
C ASN A 93 -9.60 -8.48 14.51
N ASN A 94 -9.69 -7.47 13.65
CA ASN A 94 -10.91 -6.70 13.47
C ASN A 94 -11.73 -7.25 12.28
N SER A 95 -13.02 -7.48 12.50
CA SER A 95 -13.96 -8.00 11.50
C SER A 95 -14.25 -7.02 10.36
N GLU A 96 -13.82 -5.75 10.49
CA GLU A 96 -13.80 -4.78 9.39
C GLU A 96 -12.92 -5.20 8.21
N PHE A 97 -11.95 -6.09 8.42
CA PHE A 97 -11.03 -6.52 7.37
C PHE A 97 -11.43 -7.89 6.81
N CYS A 98 -11.99 -7.89 5.61
CA CYS A 98 -12.14 -9.10 4.81
C CYS A 98 -11.12 -9.06 3.67
N PHE A 99 -10.05 -9.84 3.78
CA PHE A 99 -9.06 -9.99 2.72
C PHE A 99 -9.39 -11.22 1.87
N SER A 100 -9.27 -11.09 0.55
CA SER A 100 -9.22 -12.27 -0.32
C SER A 100 -7.90 -12.99 -0.05
N GLN A 101 -7.97 -14.25 0.40
CA GLN A 101 -6.80 -15.07 0.65
C GLN A 101 -6.08 -15.40 -0.66
N CYS A 102 -4.78 -15.07 -0.73
CA CYS A 102 -3.88 -15.76 -1.64
C CYS A 102 -3.61 -17.15 -1.05
N ILE A 103 -3.99 -18.21 -1.78
CA ILE A 103 -3.47 -19.56 -1.59
C ILE A 103 -2.19 -19.67 -2.39
#